data_AF-A0A0R3XCQ9-F1
#
_entry.id   AF-A0A0R3XCQ9-F1
#
_cell.length_a   1.000
_cell.length_b   1.000
_cell.length_c   1.000
_cell.angle_alpha   90.00
_cell.angle_beta   90.00
_cell.angle_gamma   90.00
#
_symmetry.space_group_name_H-M   'P 1'
#
loop_
_entity.id
_entity.type
_entity.pdbx_description
1 polymer ?
#
loop_
_entity_poly.entity_id
_entity_poly.type
_entity_poly.pdbx_seq_one_letter_code
_entity_poly.pdbx_strand_id
1 'polypeptide(L)'
;MHACRSSLLFLSLCCKCGASIRSNPTNMCEACLASECDITASIPKQHTVTFCPKCNRFLNPPSQWVPAAFESPELLSICLKRVKCLGKAYKLKEASFMYTEPHSRRLTVQIIIRGEVGADTVVEQKAFLYYTMHPQQCPDCTRHEAKDHWNACVQIRQKVDHKRTLHHLEQLLLRRSAPRKYNNIKSVKGKFIFLLAVYSLFVIFVIGYVFSTV
;
A
#
# COMPACT_ATOMS: atom_id res chain seq x y z
N MET A 1 9.10 20.14 -52.82
CA MET A 1 10.19 20.76 -52.05
C MET A 1 9.61 21.85 -51.14
N HIS A 2 9.12 21.48 -49.95
CA HIS A 2 8.62 22.46 -48.98
C HIS A 2 9.75 22.81 -48.03
N ALA A 3 10.32 24.00 -48.21
CA ALA A 3 11.30 24.57 -47.32
C ALA A 3 10.70 24.75 -45.91
N CYS A 4 11.31 24.07 -44.95
CA CYS A 4 11.07 24.20 -43.53
C CYS A 4 11.27 25.67 -43.12
N ARG A 5 10.21 26.36 -42.70
CA ARG A 5 10.30 27.66 -42.01
C ARG A 5 11.07 27.43 -40.71
N SER A 6 12.36 27.71 -40.75
CA SER A 6 13.25 27.77 -39.59
C SER A 6 12.68 28.79 -38.61
N SER A 7 12.12 28.29 -37.51
CA SER A 7 11.86 29.09 -36.32
C SER A 7 13.20 29.72 -35.91
N LEU A 8 13.24 31.06 -35.91
CA LEU A 8 14.36 31.84 -35.38
C LEU A 8 14.50 31.53 -33.88
N LEU A 9 15.21 30.45 -33.56
CA LEU A 9 15.63 30.14 -32.21
C LEU A 9 16.75 31.11 -31.88
N PHE A 10 16.43 32.14 -31.09
CA PHE A 10 17.42 33.04 -30.54
C PHE A 10 18.32 32.23 -29.60
N LEU A 11 19.51 31.89 -30.09
CA LEU A 11 20.55 31.17 -29.37
C LEU A 11 21.39 32.20 -28.61
N SER A 12 21.50 32.02 -27.31
CA SER A 12 22.35 32.82 -26.42
C SER A 12 23.44 31.92 -25.82
N LEU A 13 24.54 32.51 -25.35
CA LEU A 13 25.59 31.75 -24.67
C LEU A 13 25.27 31.66 -23.18
N CYS A 14 25.42 30.47 -22.60
CA CYS A 14 25.35 30.27 -21.16
C CYS A 14 26.43 31.11 -20.45
N CYS A 15 26.05 31.87 -19.42
CA CYS A 15 26.96 32.78 -18.71
C CYS A 15 28.10 32.08 -17.95
N LYS A 16 28.04 30.75 -17.75
CA LYS A 16 29.07 29.96 -17.02
C LYS A 16 29.95 29.13 -17.94
N CYS A 17 29.35 28.35 -18.84
CA CYS A 17 30.08 27.39 -19.67
C CYS A 17 30.21 27.81 -21.13
N GLY A 18 29.59 28.92 -21.55
CA GLY A 18 29.63 29.38 -22.94
C GLY A 18 28.88 28.48 -23.94
N ALA A 19 28.14 27.48 -23.48
CA ALA A 19 27.35 26.61 -24.36
C ALA A 19 26.19 27.39 -25.02
N SER A 20 25.94 27.10 -26.30
CA SER A 20 24.80 27.67 -27.04
C SER A 20 23.48 27.11 -26.52
N ILE A 21 22.65 27.96 -25.93
CA ILE A 21 21.35 27.61 -25.33
C ILE A 21 20.21 28.39 -25.97
N ARG A 22 18.99 27.86 -25.87
CA ARG A 22 17.79 28.67 -26.11
C ARG A 22 17.71 29.73 -25.02
N SER A 23 17.42 30.97 -25.41
CA SER A 23 17.25 32.08 -24.46
C SER A 23 16.28 31.70 -23.35
N ASN A 24 16.73 31.76 -22.10
CA ASN A 24 15.94 31.58 -20.90
C ASN A 24 16.18 32.76 -19.94
N PRO A 25 15.25 33.10 -19.04
CA PRO A 25 15.38 34.26 -18.17
C PRO A 25 16.57 34.19 -17.21
N THR A 26 17.09 32.99 -16.97
CA THR A 26 18.28 32.75 -16.14
C THR A 26 19.61 32.81 -16.90
N ASN A 27 19.59 32.87 -18.24
CA ASN A 27 20.77 32.83 -19.13
C ASN A 27 21.78 31.71 -18.81
N MET A 28 21.29 30.59 -18.27
CA MET A 28 22.09 29.44 -17.85
C MET A 28 21.61 28.15 -18.53
N CYS A 29 22.53 27.28 -18.93
CA CYS A 29 22.18 25.97 -19.47
C CYS A 29 21.63 25.04 -18.38
N GLU A 30 20.85 24.03 -18.78
CA GLU A 30 20.25 23.07 -17.85
C GLU A 30 21.28 22.38 -16.95
N ALA A 31 22.46 22.05 -17.48
CA ALA A 31 23.54 21.43 -16.71
C ALA A 31 24.13 22.35 -15.63
N CYS A 32 24.43 23.61 -15.98
CA CYS A 32 24.92 24.59 -15.01
C CYS A 32 23.85 24.90 -13.96
N LEU A 33 22.58 25.03 -14.39
CA LEU A 33 21.49 25.35 -13.49
C LEU A 33 21.16 24.18 -12.54
N ALA A 34 21.28 22.94 -13.01
CA ALA A 34 21.18 21.75 -12.15
C ALA A 34 22.34 21.63 -11.15
N SER A 35 23.53 22.16 -11.49
CA SER A 35 24.68 22.15 -10.58
C SER A 35 24.64 23.26 -9.52
N GLU A 36 24.03 24.40 -9.83
CA GLU A 36 23.96 25.54 -8.90
C GLU A 36 22.71 25.50 -8.01
N CYS A 37 21.60 24.96 -8.52
CA CYS A 37 20.32 24.91 -7.81
C CYS A 37 19.90 23.47 -7.49
N ASP A 38 20.13 23.02 -6.27
CA ASP A 38 19.70 21.70 -5.78
C ASP A 38 18.25 21.73 -5.28
N ILE A 39 17.32 21.28 -6.13
CA ILE A 39 15.88 21.20 -5.83
C ILE A 39 15.60 20.09 -4.81
N THR A 40 16.41 19.04 -4.84
CA THR A 40 16.24 17.84 -4.00
C THR A 40 16.60 18.06 -2.53
N ALA A 41 17.27 19.16 -2.17
CA ALA A 41 17.73 19.43 -0.82
C ALA A 41 16.58 19.59 0.21
N SER A 42 15.41 20.05 -0.25
CA SER A 42 14.23 20.22 0.60
C SER A 42 13.49 18.91 0.91
N ILE A 43 13.81 17.83 0.18
CA ILE A 43 13.09 16.57 0.27
C ILE A 43 13.82 15.61 1.23
N PRO A 44 13.16 15.12 2.28
CA PRO A 44 13.75 14.10 3.14
C PRO A 44 14.01 12.82 2.34
N LYS A 45 15.25 12.32 2.39
CA LYS A 45 15.67 11.13 1.63
C LYS A 45 15.34 9.81 2.34
N GLN A 46 15.10 9.82 3.65
CA GLN A 46 14.87 8.62 4.46
C GLN A 46 13.43 8.55 4.97
N HIS A 47 12.81 7.38 4.80
CA HIS A 47 11.42 7.12 5.15
C HIS A 47 11.24 5.73 5.74
N THR A 48 10.12 5.52 6.42
CA THR A 48 9.74 4.22 7.00
C THR A 48 8.39 3.77 6.45
N VAL A 49 8.30 2.49 6.08
CA VAL A 49 7.08 1.86 5.59
C VAL A 49 6.78 0.64 6.44
N THR A 50 5.55 0.57 6.94
CA THR A 50 5.12 -0.53 7.79
C THR A 50 4.42 -1.61 6.96
N PHE A 51 4.78 -2.87 7.17
CA PHE A 51 4.19 -4.01 6.46
C PHE A 51 3.87 -5.16 7.42
N CYS A 52 2.86 -5.96 7.07
CA CYS A 52 2.48 -7.14 7.82
C CYS A 52 3.15 -8.40 7.25
N PRO A 53 3.94 -9.14 8.06
CA PRO A 53 4.69 -10.30 7.58
C PRO A 53 3.82 -11.52 7.23
N LYS A 54 2.55 -11.56 7.67
CA LYS A 54 1.66 -12.71 7.44
C LYS A 54 0.79 -12.58 6.20
N CYS A 55 0.37 -11.36 5.86
CA CYS A 55 -0.58 -11.12 4.78
C CYS A 55 -0.05 -10.18 3.68
N ASN A 56 1.22 -9.76 3.76
CA ASN A 56 1.87 -8.87 2.80
C ASN A 56 1.06 -7.59 2.52
N ARG A 57 0.38 -7.07 3.56
CA ARG A 57 -0.33 -5.79 3.48
C ARG A 57 0.57 -4.68 4.01
N PHE A 58 0.47 -3.52 3.36
CA PHE A 58 1.19 -2.31 3.74
C PHE A 58 0.26 -1.32 4.41
N LEU A 59 0.78 -0.58 5.39
CA LEU A 59 0.03 0.46 6.11
C LEU A 59 0.03 1.76 5.29
N ASN A 60 -1.14 2.10 4.77
CA ASN A 60 -1.47 3.42 4.26
C ASN A 60 -2.03 4.27 5.42
N PRO A 61 -1.33 5.33 5.88
CA PRO A 61 -1.84 6.22 6.92
C PRO A 61 -3.21 6.79 6.55
N PRO A 62 -4.14 6.94 7.50
CA PRO A 62 -3.96 6.85 8.96
C PRO A 62 -4.02 5.44 9.57
N SER A 63 -4.79 4.50 9.00
CA SER A 63 -4.98 3.17 9.60
C SER A 63 -5.35 2.06 8.60
N GLN A 64 -5.31 2.36 7.30
CA GLN A 64 -5.75 1.44 6.25
C GLN A 64 -4.63 0.47 5.87
N TRP A 65 -4.95 -0.82 5.77
CA TRP A 65 -4.02 -1.84 5.31
C TRP A 65 -4.39 -2.29 3.91
N VAL A 66 -3.49 -2.05 2.96
CA VAL A 66 -3.71 -2.35 1.53
C VAL A 66 -2.80 -3.52 1.13
N PRO A 67 -3.32 -4.58 0.48
CA PRO A 67 -2.47 -5.61 -0.10
C PRO A 67 -1.65 -4.99 -1.24
N ALA A 68 -0.33 -5.19 -1.23
CA ALA A 68 0.53 -4.77 -2.32
C ALA A 68 1.66 -5.78 -2.48
N ALA A 69 2.03 -6.09 -3.72
CA ALA A 69 3.22 -6.88 -4.00
C ALA A 69 4.48 -6.00 -3.89
N PHE A 70 5.64 -6.63 -3.76
CA PHE A 70 6.90 -5.94 -3.97
C PHE A 70 6.96 -5.41 -5.41
N GLU A 71 7.53 -4.22 -5.59
CA GLU A 71 7.63 -3.55 -6.90
C GLU A 71 6.27 -3.31 -7.59
N SER A 72 5.17 -3.26 -6.85
CA SER A 72 3.84 -2.95 -7.40
C SER A 72 3.55 -1.44 -7.45
N PRO A 73 2.65 -0.99 -8.34
CA PRO A 73 2.24 0.41 -8.39
C PRO A 73 1.51 0.86 -7.10
N GLU A 74 0.83 -0.06 -6.41
CA GLU A 74 0.16 0.27 -5.15
C GLU A 74 1.19 0.64 -4.08
N LEU A 75 2.28 -0.12 -3.97
CA LEU A 75 3.37 0.17 -3.05
C LEU A 75 4.02 1.53 -3.36
N LEU A 76 4.23 1.83 -4.64
CA LEU A 76 4.77 3.11 -5.09
C LEU A 76 3.87 4.27 -4.63
N SER A 77 2.55 4.12 -4.76
CA SER A 77 1.60 5.13 -4.31
C SER A 77 1.68 5.39 -2.79
N ILE A 78 1.92 4.33 -2.00
CA ILE A 78 2.08 4.43 -0.53
C ILE A 78 3.38 5.16 -0.22
N CYS A 79 4.47 4.84 -0.92
CA CYS A 79 5.77 5.51 -0.76
C CYS A 79 5.66 7.00 -1.07
N LEU A 80 5.09 7.39 -2.22
CA LEU A 80 4.94 8.80 -2.61
C LEU A 80 4.10 9.62 -1.62
N LYS A 81 3.05 9.02 -1.04
CA LYS A 81 2.23 9.69 -0.01
C LYS A 81 3.00 10.01 1.28
N ARG A 82 4.10 9.31 1.57
CA ARG A 82 4.94 9.56 2.75
C ARG A 82 5.90 10.72 2.55
N VAL A 83 6.24 11.04 1.31
CA VAL A 83 7.14 12.14 1.00
C VAL A 83 6.39 13.44 1.17
N LYS A 84 6.86 14.26 2.12
CA LYS A 84 6.33 15.61 2.33
C LYS A 84 6.76 16.50 1.14
N CYS A 85 5.98 17.54 0.86
CA CYS A 85 6.33 18.62 -0.09
C CYS A 85 6.22 18.32 -1.61
N LEU A 86 5.87 17.11 -2.05
CA LEU A 86 5.75 16.78 -3.48
C LEU A 86 4.56 17.44 -4.22
N GLY A 87 3.56 17.99 -3.52
CA GLY A 87 2.33 18.47 -4.16
C GLY A 87 2.19 19.99 -4.32
N LYS A 88 3.01 20.78 -3.62
CA LYS A 88 2.86 22.26 -3.58
C LYS A 88 3.99 23.00 -4.29
N ALA A 89 5.23 22.49 -4.23
CA ALA A 89 6.41 23.17 -4.73
C ALA A 89 7.03 22.51 -5.97
N TYR A 90 6.79 21.21 -6.16
CA TYR A 90 7.44 20.41 -7.22
C TYR A 90 6.40 19.57 -7.96
N LYS A 91 6.61 19.33 -9.25
CA LYS A 91 5.77 18.44 -10.07
C LYS A 91 6.50 17.12 -10.26
N LEU A 92 5.92 16.00 -9.82
CA LEU A 92 6.48 14.68 -10.07
C LEU A 92 6.33 14.32 -11.56
N LYS A 93 7.42 13.93 -12.22
CA LYS A 93 7.39 13.44 -13.61
C LYS A 93 7.29 11.92 -13.64
N GLU A 94 8.19 11.24 -12.93
CA GLU A 94 8.32 9.79 -12.97
C GLU A 94 8.82 9.27 -11.62
N ALA A 95 8.42 8.04 -11.28
CA ALA A 95 8.92 7.32 -10.12
C ALA A 95 9.08 5.85 -10.49
N SER A 96 10.21 5.25 -10.10
CA SER A 96 10.53 3.85 -10.37
C SER A 96 11.24 3.23 -9.17
N PHE A 97 11.07 1.91 -9.00
CA PHE A 97 11.83 1.16 -8.02
C PHE A 97 13.22 0.83 -8.59
N MET A 98 14.23 0.98 -7.75
CA MET A 98 15.56 0.45 -7.99
C MET A 98 15.65 -0.91 -7.32
N TYR A 99 16.26 -1.88 -8.01
CA TYR A 99 16.46 -3.22 -7.45
C TYR A 99 17.22 -3.12 -6.13
N THR A 100 16.65 -3.74 -5.11
CA THR A 100 17.26 -3.90 -3.79
C THR A 100 17.17 -5.37 -3.40
N GLU A 101 18.16 -5.86 -2.68
CA GLU A 101 18.22 -7.27 -2.33
C GLU A 101 17.03 -7.68 -1.43
N PRO A 102 16.33 -8.80 -1.71
CA PRO A 102 15.06 -9.13 -1.05
C PRO A 102 15.11 -9.23 0.48
N HIS A 103 16.26 -9.59 1.05
CA HIS A 103 16.42 -9.77 2.49
C HIS A 103 16.77 -8.47 3.24
N SER A 104 17.16 -7.41 2.52
CA SER A 104 17.69 -6.18 3.12
C SER A 104 16.65 -5.39 3.92
N ARG A 105 15.35 -5.68 3.72
CA ARG A 105 14.21 -4.92 4.28
C ARG A 105 14.31 -3.42 3.99
N ARG A 106 14.96 -3.07 2.89
CA ARG A 106 15.15 -1.71 2.40
C ARG A 106 14.61 -1.65 0.98
N LEU A 107 13.97 -0.54 0.64
CA LEU A 107 13.50 -0.25 -0.71
C LEU A 107 14.13 1.07 -1.14
N THR A 108 14.62 1.12 -2.37
CA THR A 108 15.14 2.35 -2.96
C THR A 108 14.22 2.75 -4.10
N VAL A 109 13.70 3.98 -4.02
CA VAL A 109 12.83 4.54 -5.06
C VAL A 109 13.57 5.69 -5.72
N GLN A 110 13.70 5.61 -7.04
CA GLN A 110 14.17 6.72 -7.85
C GLN A 110 12.96 7.58 -8.23
N ILE A 111 13.07 8.89 -8.03
CA ILE A 111 12.06 9.86 -8.47
C ILE A 111 12.70 10.91 -9.38
N ILE A 112 11.92 11.37 -10.36
CA ILE A 112 12.26 12.48 -11.23
C ILE A 112 11.28 13.60 -10.94
N ILE A 113 11.79 14.70 -10.40
CA ILE A 113 11.00 15.88 -10.03
C ILE A 113 11.29 17.03 -10.97
N ARG A 114 10.25 17.82 -11.24
CA ARG A 114 10.31 19.09 -11.96
C ARG A 114 10.12 20.22 -10.96
N GLY A 115 11.10 21.11 -10.86
CA GLY A 115 10.99 22.32 -10.06
C GLY A 115 11.11 23.56 -10.95
N GLU A 116 10.46 24.63 -10.53
CA GLU A 116 10.56 25.94 -11.16
C GLU A 116 11.67 26.72 -10.43
N VAL A 117 12.69 27.15 -11.18
CA VAL A 117 13.83 27.93 -10.67
C VAL A 117 13.82 29.29 -11.37
N GLY A 118 13.52 30.35 -10.62
CA GLY A 118 13.38 31.70 -11.16
C GLY A 118 12.04 31.94 -11.88
N ALA A 119 11.99 32.97 -12.72
CA ALA A 119 10.80 33.34 -13.49
C ALA A 119 10.63 32.39 -14.69
N ASP A 120 9.99 31.23 -14.48
CA ASP A 120 9.52 30.28 -15.52
C ASP A 120 10.53 29.27 -16.10
N THR A 121 11.74 29.14 -15.55
CA THR A 121 12.66 28.08 -15.99
C THR A 121 12.40 26.79 -15.20
N VAL A 122 11.99 25.73 -15.89
CA VAL A 122 11.72 24.40 -15.28
C VAL A 122 12.96 23.52 -15.41
N VAL A 123 13.31 22.84 -14.33
CA VAL A 123 14.46 21.93 -14.25
C VAL A 123 14.00 20.57 -13.79
N GLU A 124 14.53 19.53 -14.43
CA GLU A 124 14.31 18.16 -13.99
C GLU A 124 15.51 17.65 -13.19
N GLN A 125 15.26 17.07 -12.01
CA GLN A 125 16.31 16.45 -11.19
C GLN A 125 15.91 15.06 -10.73
N LYS A 126 16.91 14.18 -10.66
CA LYS A 126 16.76 12.81 -10.15
C LYS A 126 17.09 12.79 -8.67
N ALA A 127 16.22 12.20 -7.86
CA ALA A 127 16.45 11.98 -6.45
C ALA A 127 16.24 10.51 -6.08
N PHE A 128 16.97 10.04 -5.08
CA PHE A 128 16.82 8.71 -4.51
C PHE A 128 16.22 8.81 -3.12
N LEU A 129 15.17 8.04 -2.90
CA LEU A 129 14.49 7.90 -1.62
C LEU A 129 14.73 6.50 -1.06
N TYR A 130 15.16 6.45 0.19
CA TYR A 130 15.45 5.22 0.93
C TYR A 130 14.33 4.94 1.92
N TYR A 131 13.70 3.78 1.79
CA TYR A 131 12.64 3.33 2.68
C TYR A 131 13.12 2.14 3.50
N THR A 132 12.99 2.24 4.82
CA THR A 132 13.20 1.11 5.74
C THR A 132 11.87 0.44 6.04
N MET A 133 11.79 -0.88 5.83
CA MET A 133 10.58 -1.65 6.09
C MET A 133 10.49 -2.08 7.55
N HIS A 134 9.46 -1.62 8.26
CA HIS A 134 9.17 -1.99 9.64
C HIS A 134 8.10 -3.10 9.67
N PRO A 135 8.40 -4.29 10.22
CA PRO A 135 7.40 -5.34 10.38
C PRO A 135 6.42 -5.00 11.51
N GLN A 136 5.13 -4.96 11.21
CA GLN A 136 4.06 -4.81 12.21
C GLN A 136 2.85 -5.62 11.76
N GLN A 137 2.25 -6.38 12.67
CA GLN A 137 1.04 -7.13 12.36
C GLN A 137 -0.14 -6.18 12.09
N CYS A 138 -0.92 -6.48 11.06
CA CYS A 138 -2.17 -5.77 10.80
C CYS A 138 -3.25 -6.21 11.82
N PRO A 139 -4.26 -5.36 12.12
CA PRO A 139 -5.27 -5.68 13.13
C PRO A 139 -6.06 -6.95 12.80
N ASP A 140 -6.23 -7.28 11.52
CA ASP A 140 -6.89 -8.52 11.09
C ASP A 140 -6.08 -9.76 11.43
N CYS A 141 -4.75 -9.74 11.21
CA CYS A 141 -3.87 -10.85 11.56
C CYS A 141 -3.69 -10.98 13.07
N THR A 142 -3.53 -9.85 13.77
CA THR A 142 -3.47 -9.83 15.24
C THR A 142 -4.76 -10.38 15.84
N ARG A 143 -5.92 -10.02 15.28
CA ARG A 143 -7.20 -10.64 15.63
C ARG A 143 -7.12 -12.14 15.39
N HIS A 144 -6.84 -12.61 14.19
CA HIS A 144 -6.79 -14.04 13.88
C HIS A 144 -5.93 -14.87 14.85
N GLU A 145 -4.82 -14.32 15.34
CA GLU A 145 -3.94 -14.95 16.34
C GLU A 145 -4.47 -14.90 17.78
N ALA A 146 -5.29 -13.91 18.12
CA ALA A 146 -5.87 -13.78 19.43
C ALA A 146 -6.91 -14.90 19.65
N LYS A 147 -6.68 -15.77 20.63
CA LYS A 147 -7.54 -16.94 20.92
C LYS A 147 -8.98 -16.58 21.33
N ASP A 148 -9.21 -15.37 21.82
CA ASP A 148 -10.49 -14.94 22.42
C ASP A 148 -11.18 -13.77 21.71
N HIS A 149 -10.91 -13.54 20.42
CA HIS A 149 -11.66 -12.52 19.66
C HIS A 149 -12.84 -13.16 18.92
N TRP A 150 -14.06 -12.65 19.16
CA TRP A 150 -15.25 -12.94 18.36
C TRP A 150 -16.14 -11.71 18.32
N ASN A 151 -16.71 -11.42 17.15
CA ASN A 151 -17.67 -10.32 17.00
C ASN A 151 -19.11 -10.81 17.16
N ALA A 152 -19.38 -12.07 16.80
CA ALA A 152 -20.68 -12.69 16.93
C ALA A 152 -20.55 -14.12 17.47
N CYS A 153 -21.60 -14.60 18.15
CA CYS A 153 -21.63 -15.91 18.76
C CYS A 153 -22.99 -16.58 18.48
N VAL A 154 -22.99 -17.78 17.90
CA VAL A 154 -24.20 -18.60 17.71
C VAL A 154 -24.21 -19.69 18.78
N GLN A 155 -25.30 -19.76 19.54
CA GLN A 155 -25.50 -20.82 20.53
C GLN A 155 -26.60 -21.77 20.05
N ILE A 156 -26.23 -23.00 19.73
CA ILE A 156 -27.19 -24.06 19.41
C ILE A 156 -27.46 -24.85 20.68
N ARG A 157 -28.75 -24.98 21.03
CA ARG A 157 -29.20 -25.68 22.21
C ARG A 157 -30.21 -26.76 21.81
N GLN A 158 -29.96 -27.98 22.27
CA GLN A 158 -30.91 -29.09 22.15
C GLN A 158 -31.49 -29.36 23.54
N LYS A 159 -32.82 -29.30 23.70
CA LYS A 159 -33.52 -29.58 24.97
C LYS A 159 -33.84 -31.07 25.11
N VAL A 160 -32.84 -31.93 24.90
CA VAL A 160 -32.96 -33.40 25.02
C VAL A 160 -31.62 -33.96 25.50
N ASP A 161 -31.64 -35.04 26.29
CA ASP A 161 -30.45 -35.64 26.88
C ASP A 161 -29.51 -36.30 25.85
N HIS A 162 -30.08 -36.87 24.79
CA HIS A 162 -29.31 -37.53 23.73
C HIS A 162 -28.75 -36.51 22.71
N LYS A 163 -27.44 -36.61 22.41
CA LYS A 163 -26.72 -35.66 21.53
C LYS A 163 -26.66 -36.08 20.05
N ARG A 164 -27.52 -37.00 19.59
CA ARG A 164 -27.42 -37.62 18.26
C ARG A 164 -27.54 -36.59 17.12
N THR A 165 -28.53 -35.71 17.18
CA THR A 165 -28.75 -34.65 16.17
C THR A 165 -27.64 -33.61 16.20
N LEU A 166 -27.11 -33.32 17.39
CA LEU A 166 -26.01 -32.39 17.60
C LEU A 166 -24.69 -32.90 16.99
N HIS A 167 -24.37 -34.19 17.14
CA HIS A 167 -23.23 -34.82 16.44
C HIS A 167 -23.46 -34.94 14.93
N HIS A 168 -24.70 -35.16 14.50
CA HIS A 168 -25.03 -35.19 13.08
C HIS A 168 -24.82 -33.83 12.41
N LEU A 169 -25.21 -32.73 13.09
CA LEU A 169 -24.96 -31.38 12.63
C LEU A 169 -23.45 -31.11 12.48
N GLU A 170 -22.64 -31.53 13.44
CA GLU A 170 -21.18 -31.40 13.37
C GLU A 170 -20.59 -32.12 12.14
N GLN A 171 -21.02 -33.36 11.88
CA GLN A 171 -20.64 -34.10 10.68
C GLN A 171 -21.08 -33.40 9.38
N LEU A 172 -22.30 -32.84 9.35
CA LEU A 172 -22.78 -32.07 8.19
C LEU A 172 -21.95 -30.81 7.94
N LEU A 173 -21.56 -30.11 9.00
CA LEU A 173 -20.71 -28.91 8.91
C LEU A 173 -19.30 -29.25 8.40
N LEU A 174 -18.73 -30.37 8.85
CA LEU A 174 -17.45 -30.88 8.34
C LEU A 174 -17.55 -31.24 6.85
N ARG A 175 -18.60 -31.97 6.44
CA ARG A 175 -18.83 -32.35 5.04
C ARG A 175 -18.99 -31.14 4.11
N ARG A 176 -19.69 -30.09 4.56
CA ARG A 176 -19.94 -28.89 3.75
C ARG A 176 -18.80 -27.85 3.80
N SER A 177 -17.61 -28.21 4.34
CA SER A 177 -16.46 -27.30 4.46
C SER A 177 -16.77 -25.97 5.18
N ALA A 178 -17.74 -25.99 6.10
CA ALA A 178 -18.09 -24.84 6.94
C ALA A 178 -16.99 -24.36 7.93
N PRO A 179 -15.95 -25.15 8.32
CA PRO A 179 -14.91 -24.69 9.24
C PRO A 179 -14.13 -23.45 8.79
N ARG A 180 -14.18 -23.09 7.49
CA ARG A 180 -13.56 -21.85 7.00
C ARG A 180 -14.27 -20.57 7.45
N LYS A 181 -15.49 -20.67 7.99
CA LYS A 181 -16.38 -19.52 8.26
C LYS A 181 -16.52 -19.15 9.73
N TYR A 182 -16.07 -19.97 10.68
CA TYR A 182 -16.09 -19.68 12.12
C TYR A 182 -14.71 -19.90 12.73
N ASN A 183 -14.37 -19.13 13.76
CA ASN A 183 -13.03 -19.12 14.35
C ASN A 183 -12.81 -20.31 15.30
N ASN A 184 -13.80 -20.64 16.12
CA ASN A 184 -13.66 -21.64 17.17
C ASN A 184 -15.03 -22.22 17.56
N ILE A 185 -15.04 -23.49 17.98
CA ILE A 185 -16.21 -24.19 18.52
C ILE A 185 -15.92 -24.53 19.98
N LYS A 186 -16.80 -24.09 20.89
CA LYS A 186 -16.79 -24.51 22.29
C LYS A 186 -17.99 -25.43 22.53
N SER A 187 -17.75 -26.63 23.06
CA SER A 187 -18.80 -27.56 23.49
C SER A 187 -18.97 -27.49 25.01
N VAL A 188 -20.17 -27.14 25.46
CA VAL A 188 -20.48 -27.01 26.90
C VAL A 188 -21.81 -27.67 27.20
N LYS A 189 -21.82 -28.72 28.04
CA LYS A 189 -23.02 -29.38 28.63
C LYS A 189 -24.31 -29.28 27.78
N GLY A 190 -24.32 -29.93 26.61
CA GLY A 190 -25.51 -29.99 25.72
C GLY A 190 -25.72 -28.79 24.80
N LYS A 191 -24.73 -27.89 24.70
CA LYS A 191 -24.74 -26.70 23.84
C LYS A 191 -23.48 -26.66 22.99
N PHE A 192 -23.64 -26.27 21.72
CA PHE A 192 -22.52 -25.85 20.90
C PHE A 192 -22.51 -24.33 20.77
N ILE A 193 -21.34 -23.75 20.96
CA ILE A 193 -21.09 -22.32 20.83
C ILE A 193 -20.13 -22.14 19.66
N PHE A 194 -20.62 -21.54 18.58
CA PHE A 194 -19.81 -21.17 17.42
C PHE A 194 -19.43 -19.70 17.52
N LEU A 195 -18.12 -19.42 17.48
CA LEU A 195 -17.57 -18.07 17.53
C LEU A 195 -17.26 -17.59 16.11
N LEU A 196 -17.85 -16.46 15.70
CA LEU A 196 -17.77 -15.90 14.35
C LEU A 196 -17.02 -14.57 14.35
N ALA A 197 -16.23 -14.34 13.29
CA ALA A 197 -15.47 -13.11 13.10
C ALA A 197 -16.32 -11.96 12.53
N VAL A 198 -17.41 -12.24 11.81
CA VAL A 198 -18.23 -11.22 11.12
C VAL A 198 -19.72 -11.51 11.29
N TYR A 199 -20.53 -10.47 11.49
CA TYR A 199 -21.99 -10.57 11.60
C TYR A 199 -22.67 -11.08 10.32
N SER A 200 -22.14 -10.83 9.12
CA SER A 200 -22.72 -11.35 7.88
C SER A 200 -22.64 -12.87 7.77
N LEU A 201 -21.58 -13.47 8.32
CA LEU A 201 -21.41 -14.93 8.36
C LEU A 201 -22.45 -15.61 9.27
N PHE A 202 -22.99 -14.91 10.27
CA PHE A 202 -24.10 -15.39 11.11
C PHE A 202 -25.34 -15.68 10.26
N VAL A 203 -25.73 -14.75 9.39
CA VAL A 203 -26.94 -14.87 8.57
C VAL A 203 -26.83 -16.06 7.62
N ILE A 204 -25.68 -16.22 6.97
CA ILE A 204 -25.40 -17.34 6.06
C ILE A 204 -25.42 -18.67 6.83
N PHE A 205 -24.88 -18.70 8.05
CA PHE A 205 -24.84 -19.90 8.87
C PHE A 205 -26.23 -20.33 9.35
N VAL A 206 -27.03 -19.40 9.87
CA VAL A 206 -28.38 -19.67 10.37
C VAL A 206 -29.34 -20.05 9.22
N ILE A 207 -29.36 -19.27 8.14
CA ILE A 207 -30.27 -19.52 7.00
C ILE A 207 -29.84 -20.75 6.20
N GLY A 208 -28.54 -20.89 5.91
CA GLY A 208 -28.05 -21.93 5.00
C GLY A 208 -27.87 -23.32 5.62
N TYR A 209 -27.69 -23.41 6.94
CA TYR A 209 -27.33 -24.68 7.59
C TYR A 209 -28.31 -25.08 8.69
N VAL A 210 -28.78 -24.14 9.52
CA VAL A 210 -29.68 -24.45 10.62
C VAL A 210 -31.12 -24.62 10.12
N PHE A 211 -31.62 -23.71 9.28
CA PHE A 211 -32.98 -23.83 8.72
C PHE A 211 -33.12 -24.89 7.63
N SER A 212 -32.05 -25.21 6.88
CA SER A 212 -32.11 -26.26 5.85
C SER A 212 -32.08 -27.69 6.41
N THR A 213 -31.84 -27.85 7.72
CA THR A 213 -31.77 -29.17 8.40
C THR A 213 -32.93 -29.45 9.33
N VAL A 214 -33.84 -28.48 9.52
CA VAL A 214 -35.13 -28.62 10.21
C VAL A 214 -36.23 -28.73 9.16
#